data_AF-A0A4P5ZKE5-F1
#
_entry.id   AF-A0A4P5ZKE5-F1
#
_cell.length_a   1.000
_cell.length_b   1.000
_cell.length_c   1.000
_cell.angle_alpha   90.00
_cell.angle_beta   90.00
_cell.angle_gamma   90.00
#
_symmetry.space_group_name_H-M   'P 1'
#
loop_
_entity.id
_entity.type
_entity.pdbx_description
1 polymer ?
#
loop_
_entity_poly.entity_id
_entity_poly.type
_entity_poly.pdbx_seq_one_letter_code
_entity_poly.pdbx_strand_id
1 'polypeptide(L)'
;MSEKENLADKFGELFNTVKNAGEKIAQAFQENVVGIDTLNSIKSGTFNFDLLEDDVKGIHRRLELDGYSVLGSRLVLDYNKKLMEIKTYSQKGEKNFVNTVSSEVKSVTNIPADIVAEMKAKGRIELSLKFDD
;
A
#
# COMPACT_ATOMS: atom_id res chain seq x y z
N MET A 1 2.34 -6.05 28.82
CA MET A 1 3.33 -6.72 27.94
C MET A 1 2.55 -7.53 26.92
N SER A 2 2.69 -7.43 25.61
CA SER A 2 3.17 -6.41 24.66
C SER A 2 2.67 -6.90 23.30
N GLU A 3 1.37 -6.74 23.02
CA GLU A 3 0.72 -7.25 21.78
C GLU A 3 0.87 -6.30 20.59
N LYS A 4 1.98 -5.56 20.53
CA LYS A 4 2.50 -5.05 19.27
C LYS A 4 3.50 -6.09 18.76
N GLU A 5 3.00 -7.24 18.30
CA GLU A 5 3.72 -7.93 17.22
C GLU A 5 3.70 -6.92 16.07
N ASN A 6 4.77 -6.16 15.96
CA ASN A 6 4.80 -4.92 15.21
C ASN A 6 4.65 -5.31 13.73
N LEU A 7 3.82 -4.60 12.96
CA LEU A 7 3.73 -4.82 11.51
C LEU A 7 5.10 -4.81 10.83
N ALA A 8 6.03 -4.04 11.38
CA ALA A 8 7.44 -4.02 11.01
C ALA A 8 8.16 -5.39 11.19
N ASP A 9 7.79 -6.18 12.20
CA ASP A 9 8.39 -7.49 12.45
C ASP A 9 7.90 -8.54 11.43
N LYS A 10 6.66 -8.41 10.91
CA LYS A 10 6.07 -9.35 9.94
C LYS A 10 6.38 -9.00 8.48
N PHE A 11 6.56 -7.71 8.16
CA PHE A 11 6.72 -7.20 6.80
C PHE A 11 8.06 -6.46 6.58
N GLY A 12 9.03 -6.72 7.46
CA GLY A 12 10.34 -6.06 7.45
C GLY A 12 10.25 -4.53 7.57
N GLU A 13 11.30 -3.86 7.10
CA GLU A 13 11.44 -2.40 7.17
C GLU A 13 10.41 -1.61 6.31
N LEU A 14 9.57 -2.30 5.53
CA LEU A 14 8.66 -1.68 4.57
C LEU A 14 7.42 -1.01 5.19
N PHE A 15 6.96 -1.53 6.32
CA PHE A 15 5.72 -1.10 6.95
C PHE A 15 6.02 -0.34 8.23
N ASN A 16 6.10 0.97 8.10
CA ASN A 16 5.89 1.86 9.24
C ASN A 16 4.38 2.11 9.35
N THR A 17 3.73 1.50 10.35
CA THR A 17 2.31 1.75 10.69
C THR A 17 2.16 3.16 11.24
N VAL A 18 2.30 4.15 10.38
CA VAL A 18 2.15 5.54 10.75
C VAL A 18 0.66 5.83 10.81
N LYS A 19 0.10 5.72 12.01
CA LYS A 19 -1.30 6.01 12.35
C LYS A 19 -1.84 7.38 11.90
N ASN A 20 -0.99 8.26 11.34
CA ASN A 20 -1.33 9.61 10.89
C ASN A 20 -0.56 10.06 9.63
N ALA A 21 -0.08 9.16 8.78
CA ALA A 21 0.75 9.58 7.63
C ALA A 21 -0.02 10.28 6.50
N GLY A 22 -1.32 10.57 6.67
CA GLY A 22 -2.14 11.33 5.73
C GLY A 22 -1.55 12.70 5.36
N GLU A 23 -0.80 13.34 6.27
CA GLU A 23 -0.51 14.78 6.19
C GLU A 23 0.61 15.21 5.24
N LYS A 24 1.53 14.31 4.82
CA LYS A 24 2.75 14.75 4.09
C LYS A 24 2.73 14.66 2.57
N ILE A 25 1.64 14.20 1.95
CA ILE A 25 1.57 14.05 0.49
C ILE A 25 0.56 15.07 -0.09
N ALA A 26 0.83 16.36 0.18
CA ALA A 26 0.00 17.50 -0.23
C ALA A 26 0.54 18.21 -1.48
N GLN A 27 1.31 17.53 -2.32
CA GLN A 27 1.79 18.08 -3.60
C GLN A 27 0.83 17.69 -4.74
N ALA A 28 0.75 18.53 -5.79
CA ALA A 28 -0.05 18.23 -6.97
C ALA A 28 0.60 17.06 -7.76
N PHE A 29 0.07 15.86 -7.58
CA PHE A 29 0.50 14.68 -8.35
C PHE A 29 -0.30 14.58 -9.64
N GLN A 30 0.39 14.29 -10.74
CA GLN A 30 -0.29 13.82 -11.95
C GLN A 30 -0.66 12.35 -11.74
N GLU A 31 -1.93 12.00 -11.94
CA GLU A 31 -2.35 10.60 -11.96
C GLU A 31 -1.77 9.93 -13.20
N ASN A 32 -0.91 8.94 -12.99
CA ASN A 32 -0.51 8.02 -14.04
C ASN A 32 -1.12 6.66 -13.72
N VAL A 33 -1.85 6.08 -14.67
CA VAL A 33 -2.27 4.69 -14.59
C VAL A 33 -1.19 3.89 -15.29
N VAL A 34 -0.07 3.63 -14.60
CA VAL A 34 0.82 2.55 -15.05
C VAL A 34 -0.02 1.28 -14.96
N GLY A 35 -0.22 0.61 -16.10
CA GLY A 35 -0.96 -0.64 -16.18
C GLY A 35 -0.20 -1.73 -15.45
N ILE A 36 -0.59 -1.98 -14.20
CA ILE A 36 -0.07 -3.07 -13.40
C ILE A 36 -1.09 -4.18 -13.51
N ASP A 37 -0.85 -5.07 -14.47
CA ASP A 37 -1.84 -6.04 -14.93
C ASP A 37 -2.16 -7.13 -13.89
N THR A 38 -1.32 -7.31 -12.87
CA THR A 38 -1.51 -8.36 -11.86
C THR A 38 -0.95 -7.96 -10.49
N LEU A 39 -1.77 -8.18 -9.46
CA LEU A 39 -1.37 -8.18 -8.05
C LEU A 39 -1.41 -9.64 -7.58
N ASN A 40 -0.27 -10.22 -7.22
CA ASN A 40 -0.19 -11.60 -6.74
C ASN A 40 -0.89 -11.77 -5.40
N SER A 41 -0.97 -10.69 -4.63
CA SER A 41 -1.71 -10.65 -3.37
C SER A 41 -3.21 -10.81 -3.56
N ILE A 42 -3.76 -10.67 -4.76
CA ILE A 42 -5.19 -10.83 -5.00
C ILE A 42 -5.47 -12.02 -5.91
N LYS A 43 -6.19 -12.99 -5.36
CA LYS A 43 -6.66 -14.16 -6.10
C LYS A 43 -8.16 -14.34 -5.89
N SER A 44 -8.92 -14.30 -6.98
CA SER A 44 -10.38 -14.47 -6.95
C SER A 44 -11.10 -13.52 -5.97
N GLY A 45 -10.60 -12.28 -5.83
CA GLY A 45 -11.12 -11.27 -4.89
C GLY A 45 -10.76 -11.52 -3.42
N THR A 46 -9.89 -12.49 -3.12
CA THR A 46 -9.28 -12.65 -1.80
C THR A 46 -7.92 -12.00 -1.80
N PHE A 47 -7.71 -11.04 -0.89
CA PHE A 47 -6.45 -10.38 -0.68
C PHE A 47 -5.65 -11.12 0.41
N ASN A 48 -4.46 -11.59 0.08
CA ASN A 48 -3.53 -12.16 1.04
C ASN A 48 -2.53 -11.11 1.47
N PHE A 49 -2.63 -10.67 2.73
CA PHE A 49 -1.82 -9.59 3.27
C PHE A 49 -0.32 -9.92 3.24
N ASP A 50 0.06 -11.20 3.41
CA ASP A 50 1.47 -11.66 3.37
C ASP A 50 2.16 -11.42 2.02
N LEU A 51 1.40 -11.39 0.93
CA LEU A 51 1.93 -11.21 -0.42
C LEU A 51 1.99 -9.74 -0.85
N LEU A 52 1.52 -8.83 0.00
CA LEU A 52 1.44 -7.40 -0.33
C LEU A 52 2.83 -6.79 -0.53
N GLU A 53 3.82 -7.21 0.27
CA GLU A 53 5.19 -6.71 0.18
C GLU A 53 5.79 -6.99 -1.21
N ASP A 54 5.59 -8.19 -1.75
CA ASP A 54 6.07 -8.58 -3.07
C ASP A 54 5.41 -7.77 -4.18
N ASP A 55 4.11 -7.52 -4.06
CA ASP A 55 3.38 -6.67 -5.01
C ASP A 55 3.91 -5.23 -4.99
N VAL A 56 4.10 -4.65 -3.80
CA VAL A 56 4.62 -3.28 -3.66
C VAL A 56 6.04 -3.18 -4.23
N LYS A 57 6.91 -4.13 -3.92
CA LYS A 57 8.27 -4.23 -4.52
C LYS A 57 8.22 -4.38 -6.04
N GLY A 58 7.28 -5.17 -6.56
CA GLY A 58 7.07 -5.33 -7.99
C GLY A 58 6.67 -4.02 -8.68
N ILE A 59 5.73 -3.27 -8.06
CA ILE A 59 5.31 -1.94 -8.52
C ILE A 59 6.50 -0.99 -8.54
N HIS A 60 7.30 -0.94 -7.46
CA HIS A 60 8.45 -0.06 -7.33
C HIS A 60 9.49 -0.34 -8.40
N ARG A 61 9.90 -1.61 -8.53
CA ARG A 61 10.86 -2.05 -9.54
C ARG A 61 10.39 -1.69 -10.95
N ARG A 62 9.10 -1.79 -11.24
CA ARG A 62 8.58 -1.43 -12.56
C ARG A 62 8.71 0.07 -12.82
N LEU A 63 8.33 0.90 -11.86
CA LEU A 63 8.47 2.36 -11.96
C LEU A 63 9.94 2.77 -12.13
N GLU A 64 10.85 2.16 -11.38
CA GLU A 64 12.28 2.41 -11.50
C GLU A 64 12.82 2.03 -12.89
N LEU A 65 12.41 0.88 -13.44
CA LEU A 65 12.77 0.49 -14.81
C LEU A 65 12.25 1.48 -15.86
N ASP A 66 11.10 2.10 -15.61
CA ASP A 66 10.51 3.14 -16.47
C ASP A 66 11.13 4.54 -16.21
N GLY A 67 12.15 4.63 -15.34
CA GLY A 67 12.94 5.82 -15.06
C GLY A 67 12.33 6.77 -14.03
N TYR A 68 11.46 6.27 -13.16
CA TYR A 68 10.91 7.02 -12.04
C TYR A 68 11.72 6.76 -10.76
N SER A 69 11.86 7.78 -9.91
CA SER A 69 12.31 7.64 -8.53
C SER A 69 11.10 7.40 -7.64
N VAL A 70 11.06 6.32 -6.89
CA VAL A 70 9.95 6.05 -5.96
C VAL A 70 10.14 6.85 -4.67
N LEU A 71 9.07 7.51 -4.22
CA LEU A 71 9.04 8.32 -2.98
C LEU A 71 8.37 7.59 -1.82
N GLY A 72 7.63 6.52 -2.11
CA GLY A 72 6.92 5.68 -1.15
C GLY A 72 5.56 5.23 -1.65
N SER A 73 4.89 4.38 -0.88
CA SER A 73 3.54 3.90 -1.21
C SER A 73 2.57 4.02 -0.03
N ARG A 74 1.28 3.96 -0.33
CA ARG A 74 0.20 3.84 0.66
C ARG A 74 -0.73 2.71 0.25
N LEU A 75 -1.04 1.83 1.20
CA LEU A 75 -2.13 0.88 1.08
C LEU A 75 -3.39 1.50 1.65
N VAL A 76 -4.47 1.52 0.87
CA VAL A 76 -5.81 1.88 1.30
C VAL A 76 -6.64 0.60 1.30
N LEU A 77 -7.26 0.27 2.43
CA LEU A 77 -8.23 -0.81 2.54
C LEU A 77 -9.56 -0.21 2.99
N ASP A 78 -10.56 -0.25 2.11
CA ASP A 78 -11.92 0.25 2.35
C ASP A 78 -12.89 -0.94 2.33
N TYR A 79 -13.27 -1.41 3.51
CA TYR A 79 -14.16 -2.56 3.65
C TYR A 79 -15.60 -2.23 3.25
N ASN A 80 -16.02 -0.99 3.46
CA ASN A 80 -17.36 -0.55 3.10
C ASN A 80 -17.55 -0.60 1.58
N LYS A 81 -16.49 -0.27 0.83
CA LYS A 81 -16.47 -0.31 -0.63
C LYS A 81 -15.90 -1.60 -1.21
N LYS A 82 -15.47 -2.55 -0.37
CA LYS A 82 -14.76 -3.78 -0.79
C LYS A 82 -13.59 -3.47 -1.73
N LEU A 83 -12.84 -2.43 -1.40
CA LEU A 83 -11.81 -1.88 -2.27
C LEU A 83 -10.46 -1.91 -1.57
N MET A 84 -9.45 -2.33 -2.33
CA MET A 84 -8.06 -2.15 -1.96
C MET A 84 -7.39 -1.25 -3.01
N GLU A 85 -6.60 -0.29 -2.55
CA GLU A 85 -5.76 0.53 -3.42
C GLU A 85 -4.31 0.53 -2.94
N ILE A 86 -3.36 0.39 -3.85
CA ILE A 86 -1.95 0.69 -3.62
C ILE A 86 -1.63 1.97 -4.39
N LYS A 87 -1.35 3.04 -3.66
CA LYS A 87 -0.93 4.34 -4.21
C LYS A 87 0.57 4.45 -4.10
N THR A 88 1.27 4.52 -5.22
CA THR A 88 2.72 4.67 -5.26
C THR A 88 3.08 6.05 -5.78
N TYR A 89 3.78 6.81 -4.95
CA TYR A 89 4.22 8.17 -5.24
C TYR A 89 5.62 8.11 -5.83
N SER A 90 5.82 8.81 -6.93
CA SER A 90 7.08 8.76 -7.68
C SER A 90 7.39 10.10 -8.34
N GLN A 91 8.63 10.29 -8.72
CA GLN A 91 9.13 11.48 -9.39
C GLN A 91 9.84 11.09 -10.69
N LYS A 92 9.63 11.86 -11.76
CA LYS A 92 10.41 11.74 -12.99
C LYS A 92 10.75 13.13 -13.53
N GLY A 93 12.03 13.48 -13.51
CA GLY A 93 12.47 14.86 -13.67
C GLY A 93 11.92 15.74 -12.55
N GLU A 94 11.36 16.89 -12.89
CA GLU A 94 10.78 17.84 -11.92
C GLU A 94 9.30 17.54 -11.59
N LYS A 95 8.72 16.48 -12.16
CA LYS A 95 7.30 16.17 -12.02
C LYS A 95 7.06 15.02 -11.05
N ASN A 96 6.01 15.18 -10.25
CA ASN A 96 5.55 14.18 -9.30
C ASN A 96 4.30 13.46 -9.82
N PHE A 97 4.26 12.16 -9.63
CA PHE A 97 3.23 11.26 -10.13
C PHE A 97 2.69 10.36 -9.01
N VAL A 98 1.40 10.08 -9.08
CA VAL A 98 0.76 9.05 -8.26
C VAL A 98 0.26 7.95 -9.18
N ASN A 99 0.72 6.73 -8.91
CA ASN A 99 0.23 5.52 -9.56
C ASN A 99 -0.70 4.81 -8.61
N THR A 100 -1.96 4.64 -9.00
CA THR A 100 -2.96 3.95 -8.19
C THR A 100 -3.30 2.63 -8.84
N VAL A 101 -3.04 1.53 -8.13
CA VAL A 101 -3.54 0.21 -8.48
C VAL A 101 -4.71 -0.10 -7.57
N SER A 102 -5.89 -0.31 -8.12
CA SER A 102 -7.10 -0.59 -7.36
C SER A 102 -7.67 -1.96 -7.70
N SER A 103 -8.24 -2.65 -6.72
CA SER A 103 -8.89 -3.93 -6.92
C SER A 103 -10.02 -4.18 -5.94
N GLU A 104 -11.03 -4.93 -6.38
CA GLU A 104 -12.12 -5.37 -5.51
C GLU A 104 -11.64 -6.52 -4.60
N VAL A 105 -11.81 -6.34 -3.29
CA VAL A 105 -11.43 -7.29 -2.26
C VAL A 105 -12.65 -7.66 -1.43
N LYS A 106 -13.06 -8.92 -1.55
CA LYS A 106 -14.23 -9.49 -0.85
C LYS A 106 -13.86 -10.05 0.53
N SER A 107 -12.63 -10.53 0.66
CA SER A 107 -12.09 -11.12 1.88
C SER A 107 -10.59 -10.88 1.97
N VAL A 108 -10.08 -10.76 3.19
CA VAL A 108 -8.64 -10.61 3.46
C VAL A 108 -8.17 -11.77 4.33
N THR A 109 -7.03 -12.37 3.98
CA THR A 109 -6.36 -13.42 4.76
C THR A 109 -5.02 -12.94 5.28
N ASN A 110 -4.56 -13.54 6.37
CA ASN A 110 -3.27 -13.27 7.02
C ASN A 110 -3.07 -11.81 7.45
N ILE A 111 -4.17 -11.11 7.71
CA ILE A 111 -4.15 -9.72 8.15
C ILE A 111 -3.78 -9.63 9.65
N PRO A 112 -2.83 -8.76 10.01
CA PRO A 112 -2.45 -8.52 11.40
C PRO A 112 -3.61 -8.03 12.29
N ALA A 113 -3.62 -8.48 13.55
CA ALA A 113 -4.76 -8.30 14.45
C ALA A 113 -5.05 -6.82 14.78
N ASP A 114 -4.01 -5.99 14.82
CA ASP A 114 -4.11 -4.55 15.02
C ASP A 114 -4.79 -3.86 13.82
N ILE A 115 -4.47 -4.29 12.60
CA ILE A 115 -5.14 -3.84 11.37
C ILE A 115 -6.61 -4.27 11.38
N VAL A 116 -6.90 -5.53 11.75
CA VAL A 116 -8.28 -6.03 11.87
C VAL A 116 -9.09 -5.19 12.86
N ALA A 117 -8.50 -4.86 14.02
CA ALA A 117 -9.16 -4.05 15.02
C ALA A 117 -9.45 -2.64 14.51
N GLU A 118 -8.49 -2.01 13.83
CA GLU A 118 -8.64 -0.67 13.27
C GLU A 118 -9.67 -0.64 12.11
N MET A 119 -9.67 -1.67 11.27
CA MET A 119 -10.68 -1.85 10.22
C MET A 119 -12.08 -1.97 10.78
N LYS A 120 -12.28 -2.75 11.84
CA LYS A 120 -13.59 -2.89 12.49
C LYS A 120 -14.05 -1.56 13.10
N ALA A 121 -13.12 -0.75 13.59
CA ALA A 121 -13.44 0.54 14.20
C ALA A 121 -13.75 1.64 13.17
N LYS A 122 -13.02 1.69 12.06
CA LYS A 122 -13.06 2.81 11.11
C LYS A 122 -13.72 2.49 9.76
N GLY A 123 -13.84 1.21 9.40
CA GLY A 123 -14.33 0.75 8.08
C GLY A 123 -13.37 1.02 6.91
N ARG A 124 -12.44 1.94 7.07
CA ARG A 124 -11.36 2.26 6.12
C ARG A 124 -10.07 2.51 6.88
N ILE A 125 -8.97 2.01 6.34
CA ILE A 125 -7.63 2.25 6.87
C ILE A 125 -6.68 2.67 5.75
N GLU A 126 -5.66 3.43 6.13
CA GLU A 126 -4.57 3.84 5.25
C GLU A 126 -3.25 3.53 5.95
N LEU A 127 -2.43 2.69 5.33
CA LEU A 127 -1.11 2.30 5.82
C LEU A 127 -0.06 2.95 4.93
N SER A 128 0.95 3.57 5.53
CA SER A 128 2.08 4.10 4.77
C SER A 128 3.19 3.05 4.67
N LEU A 129 3.70 2.91 3.46
CA LEU A 129 4.73 1.97 3.09
C LEU A 129 5.95 2.81 2.75
N LYS A 130 6.90 2.86 3.69
CA LYS A 130 8.10 3.66 3.53
C LYS A 130 9.28 2.70 3.50
N PHE A 131 10.05 2.77 2.44
CA PHE A 131 11.37 2.15 2.37
C PHE A 131 12.29 3.16 3.05
N ASP A 132 12.92 2.76 4.15
CA ASP A 132 14.08 3.50 4.64
C ASP A 132 15.27 3.10 3.74
N ASP A 133 16.01 4.11 3.26
CA ASP A 133 17.23 3.97 2.45
C ASP A 133 18.38 3.37 3.26
#